data_AF-A0A7C1XXB5-F1
#
_entry.id   AF-A0A7C1XXB5-F1
#
_cell.length_a   1.000
_cell.length_b   1.000
_cell.length_c   1.000
_cell.angle_alpha   90.00
_cell.angle_beta   90.00
_cell.angle_gamma   90.00
#
_symmetry.space_group_name_H-M   'P 1'
#
loop_
_entity.id
_entity.type
_entity.pdbx_description
1 polymer ?
#
loop_
_entity_poly.entity_id
_entity_poly.type
_entity_poly.pdbx_seq_one_letter_code
_entity_poly.pdbx_strand_id
1 'polypeptide(L)'
;MNILNNPLTRFAAKCGNLILSIVILSAFWMTSTAQAAITWTPMNGPGGGDITSFEFVSNTEIWASSNEGLVYKTTDGGTSWSKVSTLVGTHLSNNTLKLMVDSTGKYYAHL
;
A
#
# COMPACT_ATOMS: atom_id res chain seq x y z
N MET A 1 68.47 11.30 -12.84
CA MET A 1 68.35 9.84 -13.07
C MET A 1 66.87 9.53 -13.24
N ASN A 2 66.43 9.23 -14.47
CA ASN A 2 65.01 9.24 -14.85
C ASN A 2 64.32 7.95 -14.38
N ILE A 3 63.70 8.00 -13.20
CA ILE A 3 62.96 6.89 -12.56
C ILE A 3 61.81 6.34 -13.42
N LEU A 4 61.44 7.01 -14.50
CA LEU A 4 60.43 6.60 -15.48
C LEU A 4 60.91 5.49 -16.44
N ASN A 5 62.22 5.25 -16.55
CA ASN A 5 62.78 4.17 -17.40
C ASN A 5 63.02 2.86 -16.64
N ASN A 6 62.66 2.79 -15.35
CA ASN A 6 62.80 1.58 -14.55
C ASN A 6 61.64 0.60 -14.84
N PRO A 7 61.89 -0.64 -15.27
CA PRO A 7 60.82 -1.59 -15.55
C PRO A 7 59.92 -1.83 -14.32
N LEU A 8 60.46 -1.82 -13.10
CA LEU A 8 59.69 -2.03 -11.87
C LEU A 8 58.66 -0.93 -11.61
N THR A 9 58.98 0.33 -11.95
CA THR A 9 58.05 1.46 -11.78
C THR A 9 56.92 1.41 -12.81
N ARG A 10 57.18 0.87 -14.02
CA ARG A 10 56.18 0.65 -15.07
C ARG A 10 55.23 -0.51 -14.74
N PHE A 11 55.73 -1.60 -14.16
CA PHE A 11 54.88 -2.71 -13.69
C PHE A 11 53.96 -2.28 -12.54
N ALA A 12 54.48 -1.55 -11.54
CA ALA A 12 53.69 -1.04 -10.42
C ALA A 12 52.57 -0.09 -10.86
N ALA A 13 52.85 0.82 -11.81
CA ALA A 13 51.84 1.73 -12.38
C ALA A 13 50.74 0.98 -13.16
N LYS A 14 51.09 -0.09 -13.87
CA LYS A 14 50.14 -0.91 -14.63
C LYS A 14 49.20 -1.71 -13.71
N CYS A 15 49.72 -2.23 -12.60
CA CYS A 15 48.92 -2.88 -11.56
C CYS A 15 47.97 -1.91 -10.85
N GLY A 16 48.42 -0.67 -10.58
CA GLY A 16 47.57 0.38 -9.99
C GLY A 16 46.38 0.74 -10.88
N ASN A 17 46.58 0.90 -12.19
CA ASN A 17 45.50 1.18 -13.15
C ASN A 17 44.52 0.00 -13.30
N LEU A 18 45.00 -1.24 -13.18
CA LEU A 18 44.17 -2.46 -13.20
C LEU A 18 43.27 -2.55 -11.97
N ILE A 19 43.80 -2.26 -10.78
CA ILE A 19 43.02 -2.25 -9.53
C ILE A 19 41.94 -1.17 -9.59
N LEU A 20 42.28 0.04 -10.07
CA LEU A 20 41.33 1.14 -10.21
C LEU A 20 40.16 0.77 -11.15
N SER A 21 40.46 0.07 -12.24
CA SER A 21 39.46 -0.37 -13.24
C SER A 21 38.51 -1.43 -12.67
N ILE A 22 39.02 -2.37 -11.88
CA ILE A 22 38.20 -3.42 -11.24
C ILE A 22 37.25 -2.80 -10.21
N VAL A 23 37.71 -1.82 -9.43
CA VAL A 23 36.88 -1.11 -8.45
C VAL A 23 35.73 -0.37 -9.14
N ILE A 24 36.00 0.34 -10.24
CA ILE A 24 34.98 1.06 -11.02
C ILE A 24 33.96 0.09 -11.64
N LEU A 25 34.42 -1.05 -12.18
CA LEU A 25 33.52 -2.07 -12.74
C LEU A 25 32.64 -2.71 -11.66
N SER A 26 33.18 -2.97 -10.46
CA SER A 26 32.40 -3.54 -9.35
C SER A 26 31.32 -2.59 -8.82
N ALA A 27 31.58 -1.28 -8.88
CA ALA A 27 30.61 -0.25 -8.52
C ALA A 27 29.47 -0.12 -9.54
N PHE A 28 29.71 -0.47 -10.81
CA PHE A 28 28.71 -0.41 -11.88
C PHE A 28 27.60 -1.47 -11.75
N TRP A 29 27.83 -2.54 -10.99
CA TRP A 29 26.83 -3.60 -10.74
C TRP A 29 25.96 -3.34 -9.51
N MET A 30 26.20 -2.26 -8.77
CA MET A 30 25.45 -1.91 -7.56
C MET A 30 24.36 -0.89 -7.86
N THR A 31 23.42 -1.22 -8.74
CA THR A 31 22.15 -0.50 -8.82
C THR A 31 21.07 -1.37 -8.19
N SER A 32 20.87 -1.25 -6.88
CA SER A 32 19.70 -1.84 -6.24
C SER A 32 18.49 -0.95 -6.49
N THR A 33 17.47 -1.47 -7.14
CA THR A 33 16.16 -0.81 -7.20
C THR A 33 15.47 -1.03 -5.86
N ALA A 34 15.65 -0.12 -4.91
CA ALA A 34 14.86 -0.12 -3.69
C ALA A 34 13.42 0.26 -4.04
N GLN A 35 12.51 -0.71 -4.06
CA GLN A 35 11.08 -0.42 -4.15
C GLN A 35 10.63 0.15 -2.81
N ALA A 36 9.99 1.33 -2.82
CA ALA A 36 9.41 1.91 -1.61
C ALA A 36 8.44 0.89 -0.97
N ALA A 37 8.62 0.63 0.33
CA ALA A 37 7.75 -0.28 1.06
C ALA A 37 6.32 0.31 1.15
N ILE A 38 5.32 -0.47 0.75
CA ILE A 38 3.92 -0.11 0.96
C ILE A 38 3.64 -0.26 2.47
N THR A 39 3.36 0.86 3.12
CA THR A 39 3.00 0.88 4.55
C THR A 39 1.49 1.02 4.69
N TRP A 40 0.85 0.02 5.31
CA TRP A 40 -0.55 0.10 5.68
C TRP A 40 -0.68 0.91 6.96
N THR A 41 -1.48 1.97 6.91
CA THR A 41 -1.83 2.76 8.10
C THR A 41 -3.27 2.45 8.51
N PRO A 42 -3.54 2.16 9.79
CA PRO A 42 -4.90 1.96 10.25
C PRO A 42 -5.71 3.24 10.05
N MET A 43 -6.79 3.15 9.29
CA MET A 43 -7.82 4.19 9.25
C MET A 43 -8.83 3.83 10.33
N ASN A 44 -9.07 4.72 11.30
CA ASN A 44 -9.97 4.52 12.44
C ASN A 44 -11.35 4.03 11.96
N GLY A 45 -11.49 2.72 11.79
CA GLY A 45 -12.58 2.11 11.04
C GLY A 45 -13.94 2.33 11.71
N PRO A 46 -15.02 1.90 11.05
CA PRO A 46 -16.35 2.06 11.61
C PRO A 46 -16.45 1.35 12.97
N GLY A 47 -16.81 2.13 14.01
CA GLY A 47 -16.86 1.63 15.38
C GLY A 47 -18.13 0.83 15.64
N GLY A 48 -18.01 -0.50 15.65
CA GLY A 48 -19.04 -1.44 16.12
C GLY A 48 -19.27 -2.63 15.19
N GLY A 49 -18.99 -3.83 15.70
CA GLY A 49 -19.09 -5.11 14.99
C GLY A 49 -17.98 -5.35 13.97
N ASP A 50 -17.91 -6.58 13.45
CA ASP A 50 -17.00 -6.93 12.37
C ASP A 50 -17.56 -6.45 11.03
N ILE A 51 -16.76 -5.71 10.27
CA ILE A 51 -17.18 -5.23 8.94
C ILE A 51 -17.23 -6.42 7.98
N THR A 52 -18.42 -6.66 7.43
CA THR A 52 -18.70 -7.78 6.51
C THR A 52 -18.70 -7.35 5.05
N SER A 53 -19.01 -6.09 4.78
CA SER A 53 -18.99 -5.54 3.42
C SER A 53 -18.70 -4.04 3.42
N PHE A 54 -18.15 -3.54 2.32
CA PHE A 54 -18.03 -2.11 2.04
C PHE A 54 -18.14 -1.83 0.53
N GLU A 55 -18.60 -0.63 0.19
CA GLU A 55 -18.79 -0.17 -1.19
C GLU A 55 -18.30 1.27 -1.35
N PHE A 56 -17.52 1.51 -2.41
CA PHE A 56 -17.04 2.83 -2.78
C PHE A 56 -18.04 3.51 -3.71
N VAL A 57 -18.51 4.67 -3.30
CA VAL A 57 -19.37 5.55 -4.11
C VAL A 57 -18.51 6.55 -4.87
N SER A 58 -17.46 7.03 -4.20
CA SER A 58 -16.41 7.87 -4.76
C SER A 58 -15.12 7.66 -3.97
N ASN A 59 -14.06 8.39 -4.32
CA ASN A 59 -12.78 8.33 -3.60
C ASN A 59 -12.90 8.80 -2.13
N THR A 60 -13.94 9.56 -1.79
CA THR A 60 -14.15 10.09 -0.44
C THR A 60 -15.40 9.54 0.24
N GLU A 61 -16.39 9.07 -0.53
CA GLU A 61 -17.62 8.49 0.01
C GLU A 61 -17.60 6.95 -0.06
N ILE A 62 -17.65 6.33 1.12
CA ILE A 62 -17.62 4.87 1.27
C ILE A 62 -18.70 4.46 2.28
N TRP A 63 -19.39 3.37 1.99
CA TRP A 63 -20.37 2.76 2.87
C TRP A 63 -19.85 1.41 3.37
N ALA A 64 -20.11 1.07 4.63
CA ALA A 64 -19.70 -0.19 5.23
C ALA A 64 -20.84 -0.78 6.06
N SER A 65 -20.93 -2.11 6.08
CA SER A 65 -21.88 -2.84 6.91
C SER A 65 -21.18 -3.80 7.86
N SER A 66 -21.70 -3.97 9.07
CA SER A 66 -21.21 -4.97 10.02
C SER A 66 -22.11 -6.20 10.13
N ASN A 67 -21.57 -7.29 10.68
CA ASN A 67 -22.30 -8.50 11.05
C ASN A 67 -23.43 -8.25 12.07
N GLU A 68 -23.35 -7.16 12.84
CA GLU A 68 -24.39 -6.72 13.77
C GLU A 68 -25.54 -5.95 13.10
N GLY A 69 -25.54 -5.84 11.75
CA GLY A 69 -26.54 -5.08 11.01
C GLY A 69 -26.36 -3.57 11.11
N LEU A 70 -25.16 -3.11 11.49
CA LEU A 70 -24.83 -1.68 11.58
C LEU A 70 -24.38 -1.19 10.20
N VAL A 71 -24.84 -0.02 9.79
CA VAL A 71 -24.44 0.62 8.54
C VAL A 71 -23.71 1.91 8.85
N TYR A 72 -22.52 2.06 8.27
CA TYR A 72 -21.64 3.20 8.44
C TYR A 72 -21.36 3.87 7.10
N LYS A 73 -21.03 5.15 7.17
CA LYS A 73 -20.65 5.97 6.04
C LYS A 73 -19.46 6.85 6.40
N THR A 74 -18.52 6.99 5.48
CA THR A 74 -17.50 8.04 5.49
C THR A 74 -17.71 8.97 4.30
N THR A 75 -17.28 10.23 4.44
CA THR A 75 -17.23 11.22 3.36
C THR A 75 -15.83 11.84 3.21
N ASP A 76 -14.85 11.30 3.94
CA ASP A 76 -13.46 11.76 4.01
C ASP A 76 -12.45 10.64 3.70
N GLY A 77 -12.88 9.66 2.89
CA GLY A 77 -12.01 8.57 2.40
C GLY A 77 -11.65 7.53 3.47
N GLY A 78 -12.47 7.40 4.51
CA GLY A 78 -12.28 6.42 5.59
C GLY A 78 -11.55 6.97 6.81
N THR A 79 -11.22 8.27 6.84
CA THR A 79 -10.57 8.91 7.99
C THR A 79 -11.50 8.95 9.21
N SER A 80 -12.79 9.20 8.98
CA SER A 80 -13.85 9.13 9.99
C SER A 80 -15.11 8.45 9.46
N TRP A 81 -15.82 7.76 10.35
CA TRP A 81 -17.02 7.00 10.04
C TRP A 81 -18.19 7.46 10.92
N SER A 82 -19.33 7.68 10.27
CA SER A 82 -20.59 7.99 10.92
C SER A 82 -21.55 6.82 10.77
N LYS A 83 -22.16 6.40 11.88
CA LYS A 83 -23.22 5.39 11.85
C LYS A 83 -24.48 6.00 11.25
N VAL A 84 -24.95 5.45 10.13
CA VAL A 84 -26.12 5.96 9.39
C VAL A 84 -27.40 5.25 9.82
N SER A 85 -27.33 3.94 10.06
CA SER A 85 -28.50 3.16 10.47
C SER A 85 -28.11 1.93 11.25
N THR A 86 -29.06 1.41 12.01
CA THR A 86 -29.04 0.04 12.52
C THR A 86 -30.20 -0.68 11.85
N LEU A 87 -29.93 -1.74 11.09
CA LEU A 87 -30.96 -2.64 10.61
C LEU A 87 -31.41 -3.49 11.81
N VAL A 88 -32.23 -2.90 12.68
CA VAL A 88 -32.79 -3.61 13.84
C VAL A 88 -33.87 -4.57 13.30
N GLY A 89 -33.62 -5.88 13.31
CA GLY A 89 -34.70 -6.82 12.97
C GLY A 89 -34.40 -8.30 12.85
N THR A 90 -33.20 -8.73 12.43
CA THR A 90 -33.00 -10.17 12.18
C THR A 90 -31.55 -10.56 12.43
N HIS A 91 -31.34 -11.57 13.28
CA HIS A 91 -30.07 -12.28 13.43
C HIS A 91 -29.44 -12.56 12.04
N LEU A 92 -28.43 -11.77 11.66
CA LEU A 92 -27.64 -11.97 10.43
C LEU A 92 -26.54 -13.00 10.68
N SER A 93 -26.88 -14.16 11.23
CA SER A 93 -25.86 -15.18 11.50
C SER A 93 -25.23 -15.71 10.20
N ASN A 94 -25.93 -15.68 9.06
CA ASN A 94 -25.47 -16.37 7.85
C ASN A 94 -25.76 -15.68 6.49
N ASN A 95 -26.26 -14.44 6.43
CA ASN A 95 -26.59 -13.79 5.15
C ASN A 95 -25.67 -12.60 4.90
N THR A 96 -24.89 -12.69 3.82
CA THR A 96 -23.99 -11.65 3.34
C THR A 96 -24.81 -10.42 2.95
N LEU A 97 -24.97 -9.49 3.89
CA LEU A 97 -25.57 -8.19 3.63
C LEU A 97 -24.79 -7.51 2.50
N LYS A 98 -25.36 -7.53 1.29
CA LYS A 98 -24.75 -6.89 0.14
C LYS A 98 -25.35 -5.50 0.02
N LEU A 99 -24.53 -4.49 0.28
CA LEU A 99 -24.82 -3.12 -0.13
C LEU A 99 -24.81 -3.11 -1.67
N MET A 100 -25.90 -2.61 -2.25
CA MET A 100 -26.05 -2.44 -3.69
C MET A 100 -26.45 -0.99 -3.98
N VAL A 101 -25.69 -0.33 -4.84
CA VAL A 101 -26.04 0.98 -5.38
C VAL A 101 -26.82 0.82 -6.68
N ASP A 102 -28.01 1.43 -6.78
CA ASP A 102 -28.73 1.52 -8.05
C ASP A 102 -28.16 2.62 -8.97
N SER A 103 -28.55 2.62 -10.25
CA SER A 103 -28.12 3.64 -11.23
C SER A 103 -28.59 5.07 -10.92
N THR A 104 -29.39 5.24 -9.85
CA THR A 104 -29.86 6.53 -9.33
C THR A 104 -29.13 6.97 -8.06
N GLY A 105 -28.16 6.17 -7.58
CA GLY A 105 -27.37 6.47 -6.38
C GLY A 105 -28.07 6.10 -5.06
N LYS A 106 -29.13 5.29 -5.11
CA LYS A 106 -29.85 4.84 -3.92
C LYS A 106 -29.32 3.48 -3.45
N TYR A 107 -29.05 3.40 -2.16
CA TYR A 107 -28.44 2.25 -1.50
C TYR A 107 -29.52 1.28 -1.02
N TYR A 108 -29.38 0.01 -1.37
CA TYR A 108 -30.23 -1.07 -0.86
C TYR A 108 -29.37 -2.11 -0.15
N ALA A 109 -29.89 -2.60 0.96
CA ALA A 109 -29.41 -3.79 1.63
C ALA A 109 -30.30 -4.96 1.18
N HIS A 110 -29.74 -5.94 0.46
CA HIS A 110 -30.44 -7.21 0.21
C HIS A 110 -29.84 -8.31 1.09
N LEU A 111 -30.72 -9.15 1.63
CA LEU A 111 -30.40 -10.36 2.39
C LEU A 111 -29.97 -11.50 1.47
#